data_AF-A0A951LYV2-F1
#
_entry.id   AF-A0A951LYV2-F1
#
_cell.length_a   1.000
_cell.length_b   1.000
_cell.length_c   1.000
_cell.angle_alpha   90.00
_cell.angle_beta   90.00
_cell.angle_gamma   90.00
#
_symmetry.space_group_name_H-M   'P 1'
#
loop_
_entity.id
_entity.type
_entity.pdbx_description
1 polymer ?
#
loop_
_entity_poly.entity_id
_entity_poly.type
_entity_poly.pdbx_seq_one_letter_code
_entity_poly.pdbx_strand_id
1 'polypeptide(L)'
;MGFDKSKVMRAAEKSLAQGKIPAAIKEYQQIVEHDPDDFSALNMLGDLLVRTGQPQEAIQCFTRVAEHYREEGFALKAIAMFKKIDRLQPGNVEIAARLAPLYELQGLMIDARTQYLFVADAYSRGGQAAKALEVLRKIADLDPHNTDIRLKLAEGYQRENFLADAAEAFSHAGTQFHEREAYEKALDAYTRALSLVPYDPAALSGLTASHIALGTADEAAEVLERAVAVQSDDKELLSLLAHAYIAAEDAPAAERATVALVEREPSSLRRFVDVVHLYLKNDDTKAAIRLLTGHAEQMLSGHLEETLAELLHEILARDPEQMEALRLLVRLHTWQHDTEKLRGALDHLAEAAEAAGLEAEEREALQQLVRLAPDEPRYRTRLQELGGATEEFERSDSFAETAEDVPTFESFIQMNDEAPATAPPADEAAQFEWNSVADAPAAADPSASFADLNDDWGEGATNEESTPVGYQEFDFNQAAGHAEAVESESAAAPPAPVVTAEQREAMLSQELEGVDFYLEQGYSDIALDTLEMLEKQFGRHALIDARRQRLTESANAAAPEAAPDSTAFEFHDAAGSAAA
;
A
#
# COMPACT_ATOMS: atom_id res chain seq x y z
N MET A 1 -2.06 -29.12 -63.04
CA MET A 1 -0.83 -29.63 -62.40
C MET A 1 -0.84 -29.09 -60.99
N GLY A 2 -0.72 -29.95 -59.97
CA GLY A 2 -0.65 -29.49 -58.58
C GLY A 2 0.65 -28.69 -58.37
N PHE A 3 0.59 -27.64 -57.56
CA PHE A 3 1.77 -26.90 -57.14
C PHE A 3 2.70 -27.84 -56.36
N ASP A 4 3.91 -28.07 -56.86
CA ASP A 4 4.92 -28.91 -56.20
C ASP A 4 5.86 -28.03 -55.38
N LYS A 5 5.45 -27.75 -54.15
CA LYS A 5 6.18 -26.93 -53.16
C LYS A 5 7.65 -27.33 -53.04
N SER A 6 7.93 -28.63 -52.97
CA SER A 6 9.28 -29.15 -52.80
C SER A 6 10.21 -28.80 -53.97
N LYS A 7 9.64 -28.76 -55.19
CA LYS A 7 10.37 -28.42 -56.41
C LYS A 7 10.63 -26.92 -56.50
N VAL A 8 9.64 -26.10 -56.15
CA VAL A 8 9.77 -24.63 -56.18
C VAL A 8 10.72 -24.15 -55.08
N MET A 9 10.68 -24.76 -53.89
CA MET A 9 11.58 -24.45 -52.79
C MET A 9 13.05 -24.77 -53.12
N ARG A 10 13.34 -25.93 -53.71
CA ARG A 10 14.69 -26.25 -54.23
C ARG A 10 15.15 -25.31 -55.34
N ALA A 11 14.23 -24.82 -56.17
CA ALA A 11 14.55 -23.84 -57.20
C ALA A 11 14.93 -22.50 -56.55
N ALA A 12 14.16 -22.05 -55.55
CA ALA A 12 14.43 -20.85 -54.75
C ALA A 12 15.81 -20.91 -54.08
N GLU A 13 16.12 -22.01 -53.38
CA GLU A 13 17.43 -22.24 -52.77
C GLU A 13 18.57 -22.23 -53.79
N LYS A 14 18.37 -22.85 -54.95
CA LYS A 14 19.37 -22.84 -56.04
C LYS A 14 19.59 -21.44 -56.60
N SER A 15 18.51 -20.67 -56.78
CA SER A 15 18.58 -19.28 -57.23
C SER A 15 19.31 -18.40 -56.22
N LEU A 16 19.11 -18.64 -54.90
CA LEU A 16 19.87 -18.00 -53.83
C LEU A 16 21.36 -18.37 -53.86
N ALA A 17 21.69 -19.65 -53.98
CA ALA A 17 23.07 -20.11 -54.09
C ALA A 17 23.80 -19.54 -55.31
N GLN A 18 23.06 -19.21 -56.37
CA GLN A 18 23.57 -18.55 -57.58
C GLN A 18 23.63 -17.02 -57.47
N GLY A 19 23.25 -16.43 -56.33
CA GLY A 19 23.17 -14.98 -56.14
C GLY A 19 22.06 -14.29 -56.93
N LYS A 20 21.14 -15.05 -57.55
CA LYS A 20 20.04 -14.51 -58.36
C LYS A 20 18.85 -14.14 -57.48
N ILE A 21 19.04 -13.11 -56.64
CA ILE A 21 18.07 -12.68 -55.63
C ILE A 21 16.67 -12.38 -56.22
N PRO A 22 16.51 -11.66 -57.36
CA PRO A 22 15.18 -11.40 -57.92
C PRO A 22 14.44 -12.66 -58.39
N ALA A 23 15.18 -13.67 -58.87
CA ALA A 23 14.58 -14.95 -59.27
C ALA A 23 14.12 -15.74 -58.04
N ALA A 24 14.94 -15.76 -56.98
CA ALA A 24 14.58 -16.38 -55.71
C ALA A 24 13.34 -15.71 -55.07
N ILE A 25 13.24 -14.37 -55.08
CA ILE A 25 12.05 -13.64 -54.59
C ILE A 25 10.80 -14.13 -55.31
N LYS A 26 10.83 -14.24 -56.65
CA LYS A 26 9.69 -14.73 -57.44
C LYS A 26 9.32 -16.18 -57.09
N GLU A 27 10.31 -17.04 -56.86
CA GLU A 27 10.08 -18.43 -56.47
C GLU A 27 9.49 -18.53 -55.06
N TYR A 28 9.94 -17.72 -54.10
CA TYR A 28 9.34 -17.64 -52.76
C TYR A 28 7.95 -17.01 -52.75
N GLN A 29 7.69 -15.98 -53.57
CA GLN A 29 6.35 -15.42 -53.76
C GLN A 29 5.37 -16.49 -54.26
N GLN A 30 5.79 -17.34 -55.22
CA GLN A 30 4.96 -18.45 -55.68
C GLN A 30 4.64 -19.45 -54.55
N ILE A 31 5.59 -19.71 -53.65
CA ILE A 31 5.34 -20.57 -52.48
C ILE A 31 4.27 -19.93 -51.58
N VAL A 32 4.43 -18.65 -51.24
CA VAL A 32 3.48 -17.92 -50.37
C VAL A 32 2.11 -17.73 -51.02
N GLU A 33 2.03 -17.57 -52.35
CA GLU A 33 0.75 -17.47 -53.07
C GLU A 33 -0.05 -18.77 -53.03
N HIS A 34 0.64 -19.92 -53.07
CA HIS A 34 0.00 -21.24 -53.05
C HIS A 34 -0.19 -21.81 -51.65
N ASP A 35 0.66 -21.41 -50.70
CA ASP A 35 0.63 -21.80 -49.29
C ASP A 35 0.86 -20.55 -48.42
N PRO A 36 -0.21 -19.77 -48.14
CA PRO A 36 -0.10 -18.53 -47.38
C PRO A 36 0.41 -18.69 -45.95
N ASP A 37 0.32 -19.89 -45.39
CA ASP A 37 0.72 -20.24 -44.02
C ASP A 37 2.14 -20.83 -43.96
N ASP A 38 2.89 -20.83 -45.07
CA ASP A 38 4.32 -21.14 -45.03
C ASP A 38 5.13 -19.96 -44.48
N PHE A 39 5.15 -19.85 -43.15
CA PHE A 39 5.86 -18.80 -42.44
C PHE A 39 7.39 -18.86 -42.59
N SER A 40 7.95 -20.04 -42.89
CA SER A 40 9.38 -20.20 -43.19
C SER A 40 9.73 -19.57 -44.54
N ALA A 41 8.95 -19.88 -45.58
CA ALA A 41 9.08 -19.26 -46.90
C ALA A 41 8.79 -17.75 -46.84
N LEU A 42 7.81 -17.33 -46.03
CA LEU A 42 7.45 -15.93 -45.83
C LEU A 42 8.56 -15.13 -45.11
N ASN A 43 9.21 -15.73 -44.10
CA ASN A 43 10.36 -15.13 -43.44
C ASN A 43 11.56 -14.98 -44.40
N MET A 44 11.87 -16.03 -45.17
CA MET A 44 12.92 -15.96 -46.20
C MET A 44 12.61 -14.91 -47.27
N LEU A 45 11.35 -14.82 -47.71
CA LEU A 45 10.91 -13.77 -48.63
C LEU A 45 11.16 -12.37 -48.05
N GLY A 46 10.78 -12.14 -46.78
CA GLY A 46 11.04 -10.89 -46.08
C GLY A 46 12.54 -10.52 -46.04
N ASP A 47 13.41 -11.47 -45.69
CA ASP A 47 14.87 -11.24 -45.63
C ASP A 47 15.44 -10.88 -47.02
N LEU A 48 14.94 -11.49 -48.10
CA LEU A 48 15.35 -11.15 -49.47
C LEU A 48 14.83 -9.78 -49.93
N LEU A 49 13.63 -9.39 -49.50
CA LEU A 49 13.06 -8.08 -49.78
C LEU A 49 13.86 -6.96 -49.10
N VAL A 50 14.32 -7.16 -47.86
CA VAL A 50 15.26 -6.23 -47.19
C VAL A 50 16.55 -6.09 -48.01
N ARG A 51 17.15 -7.21 -48.43
CA ARG A 51 18.40 -7.20 -49.22
C ARG A 51 18.27 -6.52 -50.58
N THR A 52 17.07 -6.44 -51.13
CA THR A 52 16.78 -5.80 -52.42
C THR A 52 16.28 -4.36 -52.29
N GLY A 53 16.28 -3.80 -51.08
CA GLY A 53 15.88 -2.42 -50.84
C GLY A 53 14.37 -2.18 -50.86
N GLN A 54 13.58 -3.22 -50.57
CA GLN A 54 12.10 -3.15 -50.50
C GLN A 54 11.61 -3.34 -49.05
N PRO A 55 11.91 -2.41 -48.13
CA PRO A 55 11.63 -2.58 -46.70
C PRO A 55 10.14 -2.63 -46.39
N GLN A 56 9.28 -1.94 -47.15
CA GLN A 56 7.84 -1.92 -46.88
C GLN A 56 7.16 -3.28 -47.11
N GLU A 57 7.54 -4.00 -48.15
CA GLU A 57 7.03 -5.36 -48.40
C GLU A 57 7.61 -6.37 -47.41
N ALA A 58 8.88 -6.18 -47.02
CA ALA A 58 9.50 -7.00 -45.98
C ALA A 58 8.79 -6.86 -44.63
N ILE A 59 8.41 -5.64 -44.23
CA ILE A 59 7.65 -5.39 -43.00
C ILE A 59 6.33 -6.14 -43.01
N GLN A 60 5.61 -6.19 -44.13
CA GLN A 60 4.36 -6.96 -44.24
C GLN A 60 4.60 -8.46 -44.05
N CYS A 61 5.66 -9.00 -44.67
CA CYS A 61 6.04 -10.40 -44.51
C CYS A 61 6.38 -10.71 -43.04
N PHE A 62 7.26 -9.92 -42.43
CA PHE A 62 7.67 -10.12 -41.04
C PHE A 62 6.54 -9.93 -40.05
N THR A 63 5.60 -9.01 -40.29
CA THR A 63 4.44 -8.80 -39.40
C THR A 63 3.58 -10.05 -39.35
N ARG A 64 3.32 -10.69 -40.50
CA ARG A 64 2.56 -11.95 -40.56
C ARG A 64 3.25 -13.09 -39.82
N VAL A 65 4.57 -13.21 -39.96
CA VAL A 65 5.36 -14.21 -39.23
C VAL A 65 5.36 -13.92 -37.73
N ALA A 66 5.51 -12.66 -37.32
CA ALA A 66 5.51 -12.25 -35.92
C ALA A 66 4.16 -12.53 -35.24
N GLU A 67 3.05 -12.22 -35.91
CA GLU A 67 1.70 -12.52 -35.40
C GLU A 67 1.46 -14.01 -35.24
N HIS A 68 1.89 -14.82 -36.21
CA HIS A 68 1.78 -16.27 -36.09
C HIS A 68 2.55 -16.80 -34.87
N TYR A 69 3.80 -16.40 -34.68
CA TYR A 69 4.56 -16.79 -33.49
C TYR A 69 3.94 -16.29 -32.19
N ARG A 70 3.33 -15.10 -32.19
CA ARG A 70 2.62 -14.55 -31.03
C ARG A 70 1.38 -15.39 -30.70
N GLU A 71 0.60 -15.76 -31.70
CA GLU A 71 -0.62 -16.58 -31.56
C GLU A 71 -0.31 -18.02 -31.10
N GLU A 72 0.81 -18.58 -31.56
CA GLU A 72 1.30 -19.89 -31.11
C GLU A 72 1.95 -19.87 -29.71
N GLY A 73 2.11 -18.68 -29.11
CA GLY A 73 2.73 -18.51 -27.80
C GLY A 73 4.27 -18.52 -27.82
N PHE A 74 4.89 -18.53 -29.00
CA PHE A 74 6.35 -18.43 -29.18
C PHE A 74 6.82 -16.97 -29.03
N ALA A 75 6.69 -16.43 -27.81
CA ALA A 75 6.94 -15.02 -27.53
C ALA A 75 8.36 -14.54 -27.90
N LEU A 76 9.43 -15.32 -27.65
CA LEU A 76 10.78 -14.92 -28.07
C LEU A 76 10.94 -14.82 -29.58
N LYS A 77 10.36 -15.76 -30.34
CA LYS A 77 10.39 -15.73 -31.81
C LYS A 77 9.60 -14.52 -32.33
N ALA A 78 8.45 -14.24 -31.74
CA ALA A 78 7.66 -13.06 -32.06
C ALA A 78 8.44 -11.76 -31.78
N ILE A 79 9.10 -11.65 -30.62
CA ILE A 79 9.96 -10.50 -30.26
C ILE A 79 11.06 -10.31 -31.30
N ALA A 80 11.75 -11.37 -31.71
CA ALA A 80 12.80 -11.25 -32.72
C ALA A 80 12.27 -10.72 -34.07
N MET A 81 11.10 -11.21 -34.50
CA MET A 81 10.47 -10.72 -35.73
C MET A 81 10.02 -9.25 -35.60
N PHE A 82 9.44 -8.85 -34.46
CA PHE A 82 9.10 -7.45 -34.23
C PHE A 82 10.33 -6.54 -34.09
N LYS A 83 11.44 -7.00 -33.48
CA LYS A 83 12.72 -6.27 -33.47
C LYS A 83 13.30 -6.10 -34.87
N LYS A 84 13.14 -7.09 -35.78
CA LYS A 84 13.52 -6.92 -37.20
C LYS A 84 12.72 -5.78 -37.84
N ILE A 85 11.42 -5.71 -37.57
CA ILE A 85 10.55 -4.63 -38.08
C ILE A 85 10.97 -3.28 -37.49
N ASP A 86 11.21 -3.21 -36.19
CA ASP A 86 11.64 -1.99 -35.50
C ASP A 86 13.00 -1.46 -36.03
N ARG A 87 13.94 -2.35 -36.35
CA ARG A 87 15.22 -1.96 -37.02
C ARG A 87 15.00 -1.34 -38.40
N LEU A 88 13.97 -1.77 -39.14
CA LEU A 88 13.65 -1.26 -40.47
C LEU A 88 12.83 0.03 -40.41
N GLN A 89 11.98 0.18 -39.40
CA GLN A 89 11.14 1.34 -39.19
C GLN A 89 11.14 1.73 -37.69
N PRO A 90 12.19 2.42 -37.22
CA PRO A 90 12.29 2.84 -35.83
C PRO A 90 11.17 3.83 -35.48
N GLY A 91 10.67 3.75 -34.25
CA GLY A 91 9.64 4.67 -33.74
C GLY A 91 8.23 4.38 -34.25
N ASN A 92 7.97 3.17 -34.76
CA ASN A 92 6.62 2.75 -35.10
C ASN A 92 5.83 2.35 -33.84
N VAL A 93 4.86 3.18 -33.47
CA VAL A 93 4.00 3.00 -32.29
C VAL A 93 3.25 1.66 -32.30
N GLU A 94 2.82 1.19 -33.47
CA GLU A 94 2.09 -0.07 -33.61
C GLU A 94 2.98 -1.27 -33.25
N ILE A 95 4.26 -1.21 -33.62
CA ILE A 95 5.23 -2.28 -33.32
C ILE A 95 5.61 -2.24 -31.85
N ALA A 96 5.81 -1.04 -31.28
CA ALA A 96 6.04 -0.88 -29.86
C ALA A 96 4.87 -1.42 -29.02
N ALA A 97 3.62 -1.17 -29.43
CA ALA A 97 2.42 -1.69 -28.77
C ALA A 97 2.30 -3.23 -28.82
N ARG A 98 2.90 -3.88 -29.84
CA ARG A 98 2.97 -5.35 -29.95
C ARG A 98 4.16 -5.95 -29.21
N LEU A 99 5.28 -5.23 -29.11
CA LEU A 99 6.46 -5.64 -28.35
C LEU A 99 6.23 -5.58 -26.84
N ALA A 100 5.55 -4.54 -26.33
CA ALA A 100 5.42 -4.32 -24.90
C ALA A 100 4.78 -5.50 -24.13
N PRO A 101 3.64 -6.08 -24.56
CA PRO A 101 3.04 -7.25 -23.90
C PRO A 101 3.89 -8.52 -24.01
N LEU A 102 4.69 -8.64 -25.08
CA LEU A 102 5.59 -9.79 -25.24
C LEU A 102 6.76 -9.69 -24.26
N TYR A 103 7.31 -8.49 -24.05
CA TYR A 103 8.33 -8.26 -23.03
C TYR A 103 7.79 -8.48 -21.61
N GLU A 104 6.57 -8.02 -21.33
CA GLU A 104 5.86 -8.27 -20.07
C GLU A 104 5.68 -9.77 -19.81
N LEU A 105 5.20 -10.54 -20.80
CA LEU A 105 5.04 -11.99 -20.67
C LEU A 105 6.36 -12.72 -20.37
N GLN A 106 7.48 -12.19 -20.87
CA GLN A 106 8.82 -12.73 -20.64
C GLN A 106 9.48 -12.23 -19.35
N GLY A 107 8.81 -11.35 -18.58
CA GLY A 107 9.37 -10.75 -17.36
C GLY A 107 10.44 -9.69 -17.61
N LEU A 108 10.56 -9.18 -18.85
CA LEU A 108 11.50 -8.12 -19.22
C LEU A 108 10.91 -6.74 -18.91
N MET A 109 10.76 -6.46 -17.62
CA MET A 109 10.01 -5.30 -17.12
C MET A 109 10.56 -3.95 -17.61
N ILE A 110 11.89 -3.80 -17.72
CA ILE A 110 12.53 -2.55 -18.18
C ILE A 110 12.21 -2.29 -19.65
N ASP A 111 12.32 -3.32 -20.49
CA ASP A 111 12.03 -3.22 -21.93
C ASP A 111 10.54 -3.01 -22.17
N ALA A 112 9.68 -3.74 -21.45
CA ALA A 112 8.24 -3.58 -21.49
C ALA A 112 7.83 -2.15 -21.14
N ARG A 113 8.35 -1.60 -20.03
CA ARG A 113 8.11 -0.22 -19.60
C ARG A 113 8.54 0.78 -20.65
N THR A 114 9.72 0.60 -21.24
CA THR A 114 10.24 1.51 -22.27
C THR A 114 9.33 1.55 -23.49
N GLN A 115 8.86 0.40 -23.95
CA GLN A 115 7.92 0.31 -25.07
C GLN A 115 6.54 0.89 -24.72
N TYR A 116 6.01 0.60 -23.53
CA TYR A 116 4.75 1.17 -23.10
C TYR A 116 4.81 2.71 -22.94
N LEU A 117 5.91 3.26 -22.41
CA LEU A 117 6.10 4.72 -22.32
C LEU A 117 6.07 5.37 -23.71
N PHE A 118 6.76 4.76 -24.69
CA PHE A 118 6.74 5.24 -26.06
C PHE A 118 5.33 5.27 -26.66
N VAL A 119 4.54 4.21 -26.40
CA VAL A 119 3.15 4.12 -26.85
C VAL A 119 2.26 5.16 -26.16
N ALA A 120 2.39 5.33 -24.84
CA ALA A 120 1.63 6.31 -24.07
C ALA A 120 1.91 7.75 -24.54
N ASP A 121 3.18 8.11 -24.76
CA ASP A 121 3.58 9.43 -25.27
C ASP A 121 3.02 9.69 -26.67
N ALA A 122 3.04 8.68 -27.55
CA ALA A 122 2.45 8.79 -28.88
C ALA A 122 0.93 8.99 -28.84
N TYR A 123 0.21 8.29 -27.97
CA TYR A 123 -1.23 8.50 -27.79
C TYR A 123 -1.55 9.86 -27.19
N SER A 124 -0.74 10.34 -26.23
CA SER A 124 -0.87 11.67 -25.64
C SER A 124 -0.72 12.77 -26.70
N ARG A 125 0.35 12.74 -27.50
CA ARG A 125 0.56 13.68 -28.62
C ARG A 125 -0.50 13.57 -29.71
N GLY A 126 -1.05 12.38 -29.90
CA GLY A 126 -2.16 12.12 -30.83
C GLY A 126 -3.53 12.60 -30.33
N GLY A 127 -3.63 13.20 -29.14
CA GLY A 127 -4.89 13.63 -28.52
C GLY A 127 -5.78 12.48 -28.05
N GLN A 128 -5.24 11.26 -27.98
CA GLN A 128 -5.94 10.05 -27.54
C GLN A 128 -5.68 9.82 -26.04
N ALA A 129 -6.05 10.80 -25.21
CA ALA A 129 -5.75 10.81 -23.77
C ALA A 129 -6.21 9.52 -23.06
N ALA A 130 -7.44 9.05 -23.31
CA ALA A 130 -7.95 7.81 -22.72
C ALA A 130 -7.04 6.60 -22.97
N LYS A 131 -6.55 6.42 -24.20
CA LYS A 131 -5.63 5.30 -24.52
C LYS A 131 -4.25 5.50 -23.88
N ALA A 132 -3.78 6.74 -23.78
CA ALA A 132 -2.54 7.04 -23.08
C ALA A 132 -2.65 6.65 -21.59
N LEU A 133 -3.78 6.94 -20.94
CA LEU A 133 -4.04 6.57 -19.55
C LEU A 133 -4.14 5.05 -19.36
N GLU A 134 -4.79 4.33 -20.27
CA GLU A 134 -4.82 2.86 -20.25
C GLU A 134 -3.40 2.26 -20.29
N VAL A 135 -2.52 2.81 -21.13
CA VAL A 135 -1.12 2.35 -21.23
C VAL A 135 -0.32 2.76 -19.99
N LEU A 136 -0.47 3.99 -19.48
CA LEU A 136 0.18 4.44 -18.25
C LEU A 136 -0.23 3.60 -17.04
N ARG A 137 -1.50 3.18 -16.96
CA ARG A 137 -1.98 2.26 -15.92
C ARG A 137 -1.22 0.94 -15.95
N LYS A 138 -1.04 0.33 -17.13
CA LYS A 138 -0.22 -0.88 -17.26
C LYS A 138 1.20 -0.68 -16.75
N ILE A 139 1.80 0.47 -17.03
CA ILE A 139 3.15 0.77 -16.53
C ILE A 139 3.18 0.88 -15.01
N ALA A 140 2.17 1.56 -14.42
CA ALA A 140 2.04 1.67 -12.97
C ALA A 140 1.78 0.31 -12.29
N ASP A 141 1.07 -0.60 -12.96
CA ASP A 141 0.83 -1.97 -12.48
C ASP A 141 2.10 -2.84 -12.59
N LEU A 142 2.91 -2.64 -13.64
CA LEU A 142 4.18 -3.36 -13.84
C LEU A 142 5.27 -2.91 -12.86
N ASP A 143 5.29 -1.63 -12.52
CA ASP A 143 6.27 -1.05 -11.60
C ASP A 143 5.55 -0.32 -10.46
N PRO A 144 4.99 -1.06 -9.47
CA PRO A 144 4.19 -0.47 -8.40
C PRO A 144 4.93 0.59 -7.58
N HIS A 145 6.26 0.46 -7.50
CA HIS A 145 7.15 1.32 -6.74
C HIS A 145 7.50 2.62 -7.49
N ASN A 146 7.16 2.74 -8.78
CA ASN A 146 7.42 3.96 -9.52
C ASN A 146 6.35 5.02 -9.27
N THR A 147 6.58 5.82 -8.22
CA THR A 147 5.68 6.90 -7.81
C THR A 147 5.50 7.97 -8.88
N ASP A 148 6.52 8.26 -9.68
CA ASP A 148 6.45 9.31 -10.71
C ASP A 148 5.44 8.96 -11.81
N ILE A 149 5.43 7.70 -12.26
CA ILE A 149 4.43 7.24 -13.25
C ILE A 149 3.03 7.26 -12.65
N ARG A 150 2.90 6.87 -11.38
CA ARG A 150 1.61 6.84 -10.70
C ARG A 150 1.04 8.26 -10.50
N LEU A 151 1.87 9.24 -10.15
CA LEU A 151 1.48 10.65 -10.10
C LEU A 151 1.07 11.18 -11.48
N LYS A 152 1.83 10.86 -12.53
CA LYS A 152 1.47 11.24 -13.91
C LYS A 152 0.12 10.64 -14.34
N LEU A 153 -0.14 9.39 -13.97
CA LEU A 153 -1.42 8.73 -14.20
C LEU A 153 -2.55 9.45 -13.46
N ALA A 154 -2.36 9.77 -12.18
CA ALA A 154 -3.33 10.50 -11.36
C ALA A 154 -3.68 11.87 -11.96
N GLU A 155 -2.67 12.65 -12.35
CA GLU A 155 -2.87 13.93 -13.02
C GLU A 155 -3.56 13.80 -14.37
N GLY A 156 -3.25 12.73 -15.11
CA GLY A 156 -3.91 12.40 -16.36
C GLY A 156 -5.41 12.12 -16.17
N TYR A 157 -5.75 11.29 -15.17
CA TYR A 157 -7.14 11.04 -14.79
C TYR A 157 -7.84 12.32 -14.34
N GLN A 158 -7.18 13.17 -13.56
CA GLN A 158 -7.73 14.45 -13.11
C GLN A 158 -8.07 15.37 -14.30
N ARG A 159 -7.17 15.48 -15.30
CA ARG A 159 -7.40 16.29 -16.51
C ARG A 159 -8.57 15.79 -17.34
N GLU A 160 -8.74 14.48 -17.43
CA GLU A 160 -9.85 13.82 -18.13
C GLU A 160 -11.13 13.71 -17.27
N ASN A 161 -11.14 14.30 -16.07
CA ASN A 161 -12.26 14.33 -15.13
C ASN A 161 -12.68 12.94 -14.59
N PHE A 162 -11.76 11.98 -14.56
CA PHE A 162 -11.92 10.68 -13.87
C PHE A 162 -11.49 10.84 -12.41
N LEU A 163 -12.33 11.53 -11.62
CA LEU A 163 -11.97 11.98 -10.25
C LEU A 163 -11.66 10.82 -9.28
N ALA A 164 -12.43 9.74 -9.34
CA ALA A 164 -12.24 8.59 -8.46
C ALA A 164 -10.92 7.85 -8.76
N ASP A 165 -10.65 7.57 -10.04
CA ASP A 165 -9.40 6.92 -10.47
C ASP A 165 -8.17 7.82 -10.18
N ALA A 166 -8.33 9.14 -10.31
CA ALA A 166 -7.30 10.11 -9.95
C ALA A 166 -7.00 10.08 -8.44
N ALA A 167 -8.04 10.11 -7.60
CA ALA A 167 -7.88 10.03 -6.14
C ALA A 167 -7.20 8.73 -5.72
N GLU A 168 -7.63 7.58 -6.25
CA GLU A 168 -6.98 6.28 -6.00
C GLU A 168 -5.49 6.32 -6.38
N ALA A 169 -5.17 6.81 -7.57
CA ALA A 169 -3.78 6.90 -8.02
C ALA A 169 -2.92 7.83 -7.15
N PHE A 170 -3.46 8.96 -6.69
CA PHE A 170 -2.80 9.84 -5.72
C PHE A 170 -2.63 9.16 -4.35
N SER A 171 -3.66 8.50 -3.83
CA SER A 171 -3.61 7.77 -2.56
C SER A 171 -2.52 6.69 -2.58
N HIS A 172 -2.45 5.89 -3.65
CA HIS A 172 -1.39 4.89 -3.79
C HIS A 172 0.00 5.53 -3.90
N ALA A 173 0.15 6.68 -4.57
CA ALA A 173 1.42 7.40 -4.61
C ALA A 173 1.80 7.90 -3.21
N GLY A 174 0.83 8.40 -2.44
CA GLY A 174 0.99 8.76 -1.03
C GLY A 174 1.45 7.60 -0.18
N THR A 175 0.88 6.40 -0.36
CA THR A 175 1.28 5.19 0.38
C THR A 175 2.73 4.83 0.11
N GLN A 176 3.15 4.88 -1.16
CA GLN A 176 4.54 4.64 -1.54
C GLN A 176 5.52 5.70 -1.00
N PHE A 177 5.11 6.97 -0.91
CA PHE A 177 5.93 7.99 -0.25
C PHE A 177 6.01 7.77 1.26
N HIS A 178 4.91 7.37 1.90
CA HIS A 178 4.87 7.04 3.32
C HIS A 178 5.79 5.87 3.66
N GLU A 179 5.75 4.78 2.88
CA GLU A 179 6.64 3.62 3.03
C GLU A 179 8.13 3.97 2.89
N ARG A 180 8.44 5.05 2.17
CA ARG A 180 9.80 5.59 2.00
C ARG A 180 10.15 6.67 3.01
N GLU A 181 9.32 6.86 4.03
CA GLU A 181 9.45 7.90 5.07
C GLU A 181 9.47 9.34 4.51
N ALA A 182 9.03 9.52 3.26
CA ALA A 182 8.90 10.83 2.62
C ALA A 182 7.54 11.46 2.96
N TYR A 183 7.29 11.66 4.25
CA TYR A 183 5.97 11.98 4.78
C TYR A 183 5.38 13.29 4.21
N GLU A 184 6.17 14.33 4.00
CA GLU A 184 5.68 15.59 3.39
C GLU A 184 5.11 15.39 1.98
N LYS A 185 5.79 14.58 1.15
CA LYS A 185 5.30 14.22 -0.19
C LYS A 185 4.07 13.32 -0.13
N ALA A 186 4.02 12.44 0.87
CA ALA A 186 2.85 11.61 1.13
C ALA A 186 1.63 12.49 1.45
N LEU A 187 1.80 13.48 2.34
CA LEU A 187 0.75 14.43 2.70
C LEU A 187 0.26 15.25 1.50
N ASP A 188 1.15 15.73 0.62
CA ASP A 188 0.73 16.41 -0.61
C ASP A 188 -0.11 15.48 -1.50
N ALA A 189 0.33 14.24 -1.72
CA ALA A 189 -0.40 13.28 -2.52
C ALA A 189 -1.79 12.94 -1.92
N TYR A 190 -1.87 12.69 -0.61
CA TYR A 190 -3.16 12.42 0.05
C TYR A 190 -4.07 13.65 0.06
N THR A 191 -3.53 14.85 0.26
CA THR A 191 -4.30 16.10 0.21
C THR A 191 -4.88 16.32 -1.18
N ARG A 192 -4.10 16.04 -2.23
CA ARG A 192 -4.59 16.05 -3.61
C ARG A 192 -5.68 15.01 -3.84
N ALA A 193 -5.54 13.79 -3.31
CA ALA A 193 -6.59 12.78 -3.38
C ALA A 193 -7.90 13.28 -2.72
N LEU A 194 -7.80 13.84 -1.52
CA LEU A 194 -8.94 14.37 -0.74
C LEU A 194 -9.57 15.60 -1.38
N SER A 195 -8.80 16.41 -2.11
CA SER A 195 -9.35 17.53 -2.88
C SER A 195 -10.30 17.08 -4.00
N LEU A 196 -10.11 15.85 -4.51
CA LEU A 196 -10.93 15.24 -5.56
C LEU A 196 -12.07 14.42 -4.95
N VAL A 197 -11.78 13.63 -3.92
CA VAL A 197 -12.73 12.80 -3.18
C VAL A 197 -12.59 13.09 -1.68
N PRO A 198 -13.38 14.03 -1.13
CA PRO A 198 -13.22 14.53 0.25
C PRO A 198 -13.35 13.50 1.38
N TYR A 199 -13.86 12.30 1.09
CA TYR A 199 -14.11 11.25 2.07
C TYR A 199 -13.55 9.89 1.62
N ASP A 200 -12.43 9.89 0.90
CA ASP A 200 -11.74 8.64 0.58
C ASP A 200 -11.08 8.06 1.85
N PRO A 201 -11.56 6.92 2.40
CA PRO A 201 -11.03 6.37 3.64
C PRO A 201 -9.55 5.98 3.52
N ALA A 202 -9.12 5.54 2.34
CA ALA A 202 -7.73 5.17 2.09
C ALA A 202 -6.81 6.41 2.19
N ALA A 203 -7.21 7.52 1.57
CA ALA A 203 -6.48 8.78 1.66
C ALA A 203 -6.46 9.34 3.09
N LEU A 204 -7.60 9.32 3.80
CA LEU A 204 -7.69 9.80 5.18
C LEU A 204 -6.82 8.96 6.13
N SER A 205 -6.86 7.63 6.00
CA SER A 205 -6.01 6.74 6.80
C SER A 205 -4.52 6.99 6.52
N GLY A 206 -4.15 7.15 5.25
CA GLY A 206 -2.77 7.42 4.86
C GLY A 206 -2.26 8.79 5.30
N LEU A 207 -3.12 9.82 5.22
CA LEU A 207 -2.85 11.16 5.73
C LEU A 207 -2.63 11.13 7.25
N THR A 208 -3.54 10.47 7.97
CA THR A 208 -3.47 10.32 9.43
C THR A 208 -2.17 9.63 9.84
N ALA A 209 -1.83 8.50 9.22
CA ALA A 209 -0.58 7.78 9.49
C ALA A 209 0.66 8.65 9.23
N SER A 210 0.63 9.47 8.17
CA SER A 210 1.76 10.35 7.81
C SER A 210 1.91 11.52 8.80
N HIS A 211 0.82 12.14 9.24
CA HIS A 211 0.85 13.17 10.29
C HIS A 211 1.33 12.61 11.64
N ILE A 212 0.87 11.43 12.02
CA ILE A 212 1.34 10.76 13.25
C ILE A 212 2.84 10.50 13.19
N ALA A 213 3.36 10.02 12.05
CA ALA A 213 4.79 9.80 11.87
C ALA A 213 5.63 11.09 11.94
N LEU A 214 5.05 12.22 11.53
CA LEU A 214 5.67 13.56 11.64
C LEU A 214 5.52 14.20 13.03
N GLY A 215 4.67 13.62 13.90
CA GLY A 215 4.34 14.22 15.19
C GLY A 215 3.36 15.39 15.10
N THR A 216 2.68 15.58 13.96
CA THR A 216 1.65 16.61 13.74
C THR A 216 0.23 16.02 13.78
N ALA A 217 -0.01 15.11 14.73
CA ALA A 217 -1.27 14.38 14.84
C ALA A 217 -2.49 15.30 15.11
N ASP A 218 -2.28 16.47 15.71
CA ASP A 218 -3.32 17.50 15.89
C ASP A 218 -3.93 17.95 14.56
N GLU A 219 -3.09 18.17 13.54
CA GLU A 219 -3.54 18.60 12.21
C GLU A 219 -4.39 17.53 11.52
N ALA A 220 -4.03 16.25 11.69
CA ALA A 220 -4.84 15.14 11.20
C ALA A 220 -6.20 15.08 11.90
N ALA A 221 -6.23 15.32 13.21
CA ALA A 221 -7.48 15.36 13.96
C ALA A 221 -8.41 16.48 13.45
N GLU A 222 -7.90 17.67 13.16
CA GLU A 222 -8.71 18.78 12.59
C GLU A 222 -9.36 18.40 11.24
N VAL A 223 -8.61 17.74 10.35
CA VAL A 223 -9.15 17.26 9.07
C VAL A 223 -10.25 16.21 9.29
N LEU A 224 -10.03 15.28 10.21
CA LEU A 224 -10.98 14.21 10.53
C LEU A 224 -12.23 14.74 11.27
N GLU A 225 -12.11 15.74 12.15
CA GLU A 225 -13.24 16.38 12.81
C GLU A 225 -14.22 16.96 11.78
N ARG A 226 -13.69 17.65 10.77
CA ARG A 226 -14.49 18.19 9.67
C ARG A 226 -15.15 17.09 8.85
N ALA A 227 -14.47 15.96 8.69
CA ALA A 227 -15.03 14.81 7.99
C ALA A 227 -16.20 14.18 8.77
N VAL A 228 -16.00 13.94 10.07
CA VAL A 228 -17.00 13.40 11.00
C VAL A 228 -18.18 14.35 11.18
N ALA A 229 -17.97 15.67 11.15
CA ALA A 229 -19.06 16.64 11.23
C ALA A 229 -20.08 16.52 10.09
N VAL A 230 -19.65 16.03 8.92
CA VAL A 230 -20.54 15.74 7.78
C VAL A 230 -21.07 14.31 7.83
N GLN A 231 -20.24 13.35 8.22
CA GLN A 231 -20.58 11.93 8.30
C GLN A 231 -20.44 11.42 9.74
N SER A 232 -21.35 11.84 10.61
CA SER A 232 -21.28 11.56 12.06
C SER A 232 -21.46 10.09 12.45
N ASP A 233 -21.95 9.27 11.53
CA ASP A 233 -22.26 7.85 11.75
C ASP A 233 -21.21 6.90 11.15
N ASP A 234 -20.18 7.43 10.48
CA ASP A 234 -19.13 6.61 9.89
C ASP A 234 -18.11 6.15 10.94
N LYS A 235 -18.08 4.83 11.15
CA LYS A 235 -17.25 4.17 12.16
C LYS A 235 -15.77 4.17 11.79
N GLU A 236 -15.45 4.12 10.50
CA GLU A 236 -14.05 4.16 10.05
C GLU A 236 -13.47 5.55 10.34
N LEU A 237 -14.23 6.61 10.05
CA LEU A 237 -13.84 7.98 10.38
C LEU A 237 -13.71 8.20 11.89
N LEU A 238 -14.65 7.71 12.69
CA LEU A 238 -14.57 7.78 14.16
C LEU A 238 -13.35 7.01 14.70
N SER A 239 -13.01 5.86 14.12
CA SER A 239 -11.81 5.10 14.48
C SER A 239 -10.53 5.85 14.11
N LEU A 240 -10.47 6.47 12.94
CA LEU A 240 -9.32 7.30 12.54
C LEU A 240 -9.18 8.53 13.45
N LEU A 241 -10.29 9.19 13.78
CA LEU A 241 -10.30 10.36 14.66
C LEU A 241 -9.82 10.01 16.07
N ALA A 242 -10.33 8.91 16.64
CA ALA A 242 -9.86 8.42 17.94
C ALA A 242 -8.35 8.10 17.90
N HIS A 243 -7.87 7.46 16.83
CA HIS A 243 -6.45 7.17 16.66
C HIS A 243 -5.59 8.45 16.57
N ALA A 244 -6.05 9.47 15.83
CA ALA A 244 -5.38 10.75 15.71
C ALA A 244 -5.27 11.46 17.07
N TYR A 245 -6.35 11.54 17.86
CA TYR A 245 -6.29 12.16 19.19
C TYR A 245 -5.42 11.39 20.19
N ILE A 246 -5.44 10.05 20.13
CA ILE A 246 -4.54 9.24 20.98
C ILE A 246 -3.08 9.56 20.65
N ALA A 247 -2.74 9.71 19.37
CA ALA A 247 -1.39 10.07 18.93
C ALA A 247 -1.04 11.54 19.21
N ALA A 248 -2.02 12.43 19.22
CA ALA A 248 -1.89 13.84 19.63
C ALA A 248 -1.77 14.02 21.15
N GLU A 249 -1.98 12.95 21.93
CA GLU A 249 -1.98 12.95 23.39
C GLU A 249 -3.09 13.80 24.05
N ASP A 250 -4.15 14.13 23.29
CA ASP A 250 -5.36 14.79 23.81
C ASP A 250 -6.33 13.75 24.39
N ALA A 251 -6.20 13.46 25.69
CA ALA A 251 -7.01 12.46 26.37
C ALA A 251 -8.53 12.76 26.36
N PRO A 252 -8.99 13.99 26.67
CA PRO A 252 -10.42 14.33 26.60
C PRO A 252 -11.02 14.20 25.20
N ALA A 253 -10.30 14.59 24.15
CA ALA A 253 -10.79 14.44 22.78
C ALA A 253 -10.80 12.97 22.34
N ALA A 254 -9.76 12.21 22.69
CA ALA A 254 -9.68 10.77 22.46
C ALA A 254 -10.82 10.00 23.15
N GLU A 255 -11.17 10.35 24.40
CA GLU A 255 -12.31 9.78 25.12
C GLU A 255 -13.61 10.02 24.35
N ARG A 256 -13.89 11.28 23.96
CA ARG A 256 -15.13 11.63 23.23
C ARG A 256 -15.25 10.87 21.91
N ALA A 257 -14.18 10.80 21.13
CA ALA A 257 -14.16 10.07 19.85
C ALA A 257 -14.35 8.56 20.07
N THR A 258 -13.71 7.99 21.10
CA THR A 258 -13.82 6.56 21.42
C THR A 258 -15.22 6.20 21.92
N VAL A 259 -15.85 7.03 22.75
CA VAL A 259 -17.24 6.84 23.18
C VAL A 259 -18.17 6.81 21.97
N ALA A 260 -18.05 7.81 21.08
CA ALA A 260 -18.85 7.85 19.86
C ALA A 260 -18.65 6.61 18.97
N LEU A 261 -17.42 6.10 18.87
CA LEU A 261 -17.11 4.87 18.15
C LEU A 261 -17.79 3.65 18.80
N VAL A 262 -17.68 3.49 20.12
CA VAL A 262 -18.20 2.32 20.85
C VAL A 262 -19.73 2.29 20.85
N GLU A 263 -20.40 3.45 20.88
CA GLU A 263 -21.85 3.54 20.71
C GLU A 263 -22.32 2.95 19.37
N ARG A 264 -21.49 3.03 18.31
CA ARG A 264 -21.78 2.47 16.98
C ARG A 264 -21.21 1.07 16.79
N GLU A 265 -20.15 0.76 17.50
CA GLU A 265 -19.45 -0.50 17.41
C GLU A 265 -18.99 -0.99 18.79
N PRO A 266 -19.87 -1.74 19.50
CA PRO A 266 -19.55 -2.26 20.83
C PRO A 266 -18.28 -3.15 20.86
N SER A 267 -17.87 -3.73 19.73
CA SER A 267 -16.63 -4.50 19.61
C SER A 267 -15.36 -3.64 19.72
N SER A 268 -15.45 -2.33 19.51
CA SER A 268 -14.31 -1.40 19.54
C SER A 268 -13.95 -0.96 20.96
N LEU A 269 -14.57 -1.57 21.99
CA LEU A 269 -14.36 -1.28 23.40
C LEU A 269 -12.89 -1.34 23.84
N ARG A 270 -12.07 -2.14 23.17
CA ARG A 270 -10.63 -2.24 23.44
C ARG A 270 -9.90 -0.90 23.27
N ARG A 271 -10.42 0.04 22.48
CA ARG A 271 -9.85 1.38 22.32
C ARG A 271 -9.82 2.20 23.61
N PHE A 272 -10.69 1.91 24.58
CA PHE A 272 -10.62 2.58 25.89
C PHE A 272 -9.33 2.29 26.65
N VAL A 273 -8.67 1.15 26.38
CA VAL A 273 -7.38 0.82 26.99
C VAL A 273 -6.34 1.87 26.63
N ASP A 274 -6.30 2.27 25.35
CA ASP A 274 -5.37 3.30 24.86
C ASP A 274 -5.65 4.66 25.53
N VAL A 275 -6.93 5.02 25.71
CA VAL A 275 -7.35 6.26 26.37
C VAL A 275 -7.02 6.24 27.87
N VAL A 276 -7.23 5.11 28.56
CA VAL A 276 -6.86 4.96 29.97
C VAL A 276 -5.35 5.11 30.15
N HIS A 277 -4.54 4.45 29.31
CA HIS A 277 -3.09 4.62 29.36
C HIS A 277 -2.66 6.07 29.10
N LEU A 278 -3.37 6.80 28.24
CA LEU A 278 -3.10 8.21 28.00
C LEU A 278 -3.39 9.07 29.24
N TYR A 279 -4.51 8.83 29.94
CA TYR A 279 -4.79 9.49 31.24
C TYR A 279 -3.75 9.14 32.31
N LEU A 280 -3.31 7.89 32.37
CA LEU A 280 -2.28 7.43 33.30
C LEU A 280 -0.90 8.01 33.00
N LYS A 281 -0.60 8.28 31.71
CA LYS A 281 0.61 8.99 31.29
C LYS A 281 0.58 10.46 31.71
N ASN A 282 -0.61 11.07 31.71
CA ASN A 282 -0.84 12.46 32.14
C ASN A 282 -1.01 12.60 33.68
N ASP A 283 -0.75 11.53 34.45
CA ASP A 283 -0.94 11.45 35.90
C ASP A 283 -2.38 11.74 36.39
N ASP A 284 -3.38 11.63 35.51
CA ASP A 284 -4.79 11.81 35.86
C ASP A 284 -5.46 10.46 36.18
N THR A 285 -5.12 9.92 37.35
CA THR A 285 -5.68 8.66 37.86
C THR A 285 -7.19 8.74 38.08
N LYS A 286 -7.72 9.92 38.39
CA LYS A 286 -9.15 10.16 38.62
C LYS A 286 -9.96 10.03 37.34
N ALA A 287 -9.48 10.62 36.24
CA ALA A 287 -10.14 10.45 34.95
C ALA A 287 -10.06 9.00 34.46
N ALA A 288 -8.90 8.35 34.61
CA ALA A 288 -8.71 6.94 34.27
C ALA A 288 -9.71 6.03 35.01
N ILE A 289 -9.86 6.18 36.33
CA ILE A 289 -10.78 5.34 37.11
C ILE A 289 -12.25 5.65 36.81
N ARG A 290 -12.61 6.92 36.56
CA ARG A 290 -13.95 7.30 36.11
C ARG A 290 -14.31 6.58 34.81
N LEU A 291 -13.40 6.59 33.85
CA LEU A 291 -13.61 5.96 32.54
C LEU A 291 -13.80 4.44 32.67
N LEU A 292 -12.93 3.77 33.43
CA LEU A 292 -13.06 2.34 33.72
C LEU A 292 -14.38 2.02 34.43
N THR A 293 -14.78 2.83 35.40
CA THR A 293 -16.05 2.64 36.13
C THR A 293 -17.24 2.75 35.20
N GLY A 294 -17.26 3.74 34.30
CA GLY A 294 -18.34 3.97 33.34
C GLY A 294 -18.52 2.84 32.32
N HIS A 295 -17.44 2.13 31.98
CA HIS A 295 -17.45 1.07 30.95
C HIS A 295 -17.15 -0.33 31.49
N ALA A 296 -17.07 -0.52 32.82
CA ALA A 296 -16.71 -1.81 33.43
C ALA A 296 -17.66 -2.94 33.02
N GLU A 297 -18.97 -2.71 33.01
CA GLU A 297 -19.96 -3.72 32.61
C GLU A 297 -19.78 -4.15 31.16
N GLN A 298 -19.56 -3.17 30.27
CA GLN A 298 -19.28 -3.44 28.86
C GLN A 298 -17.99 -4.24 28.72
N MET A 299 -16.94 -3.92 29.50
CA MET A 299 -15.64 -4.61 29.46
C MET A 299 -15.73 -6.06 29.95
N LEU A 300 -16.46 -6.30 31.04
CA LEU A 300 -16.73 -7.64 31.54
C LEU A 300 -17.53 -8.46 30.52
N SER A 301 -18.58 -7.88 29.93
CA SER A 301 -19.38 -8.55 28.89
C SER A 301 -18.58 -8.81 27.61
N GLY A 302 -17.59 -7.96 27.31
CA GLY A 302 -16.71 -8.05 26.15
C GLY A 302 -15.48 -8.94 26.35
N HIS A 303 -15.41 -9.70 27.45
CA HIS A 303 -14.28 -10.58 27.79
C HIS A 303 -12.93 -9.84 27.92
N LEU A 304 -12.94 -8.58 28.36
CA LEU A 304 -11.75 -7.77 28.64
C LEU A 304 -11.37 -7.76 30.13
N GLU A 305 -11.74 -8.81 30.86
CA GLU A 305 -11.55 -8.94 32.31
C GLU A 305 -10.08 -8.89 32.72
N GLU A 306 -9.20 -9.56 31.98
CA GLU A 306 -7.76 -9.58 32.25
C GLU A 306 -7.17 -8.18 32.08
N THR A 307 -7.51 -7.50 30.98
CA THR A 307 -7.06 -6.13 30.72
C THR A 307 -7.61 -5.15 31.76
N LEU A 308 -8.87 -5.31 32.19
CA LEU A 308 -9.43 -4.51 33.28
C LEU A 308 -8.66 -4.75 34.59
N ALA A 309 -8.30 -5.99 34.91
CA ALA A 309 -7.48 -6.31 36.09
C ALA A 309 -6.11 -5.60 36.02
N GLU A 310 -5.44 -5.69 34.87
CA GLU A 310 -4.12 -5.09 34.64
C GLU A 310 -4.17 -3.57 34.83
N LEU A 311 -5.14 -2.88 34.22
CA LEU A 311 -5.31 -1.43 34.34
C LEU A 311 -5.62 -1.01 35.79
N LEU A 312 -6.45 -1.76 36.50
CA LEU A 312 -6.77 -1.49 37.91
C LEU A 312 -5.54 -1.68 38.81
N HIS A 313 -4.74 -2.72 38.58
CA HIS A 313 -3.48 -2.90 39.29
C HIS A 313 -2.46 -1.81 38.97
N GLU A 314 -2.42 -1.31 37.74
CA GLU A 314 -1.55 -0.18 37.35
C GLU A 314 -1.96 1.12 38.07
N ILE A 315 -3.26 1.36 38.22
CA ILE A 315 -3.79 2.50 39.00
C ILE A 315 -3.39 2.34 40.47
N LEU A 316 -3.63 1.17 41.07
CA LEU A 316 -3.32 0.92 42.48
C LEU A 316 -1.82 0.91 42.80
N ALA A 317 -0.97 0.64 41.81
CA ALA A 317 0.47 0.79 41.97
C ALA A 317 0.89 2.26 42.10
N ARG A 318 0.15 3.19 41.48
CA ARG A 318 0.36 4.65 41.61
C ARG A 318 -0.32 5.20 42.86
N ASP A 319 -1.55 4.77 43.12
CA ASP A 319 -2.37 5.17 44.26
C ASP A 319 -2.98 3.95 44.97
N PRO A 320 -2.30 3.37 45.97
CA PRO A 320 -2.75 2.17 46.68
C PRO A 320 -4.07 2.33 47.42
N GLU A 321 -4.43 3.56 47.79
CA GLU A 321 -5.63 3.88 48.57
C GLU A 321 -6.80 4.33 47.67
N GLN A 322 -6.68 4.18 46.33
CA GLN A 322 -7.75 4.55 45.40
C GLN A 322 -8.97 3.62 45.56
N MET A 323 -9.97 4.11 46.29
CA MET A 323 -11.15 3.35 46.70
C MET A 323 -11.95 2.78 45.52
N GLU A 324 -12.21 3.57 44.49
CA GLU A 324 -12.99 3.15 43.32
C GLU A 324 -12.31 2.01 42.55
N ALA A 325 -10.97 2.00 42.50
CA ALA A 325 -10.22 0.91 41.87
C ALA A 325 -10.31 -0.39 42.67
N LEU A 326 -10.24 -0.31 44.00
CA LEU A 326 -10.43 -1.48 44.88
C LEU A 326 -11.87 -2.02 44.78
N ARG A 327 -12.89 -1.15 44.72
CA ARG A 327 -14.28 -1.55 44.51
C ARG A 327 -14.48 -2.28 43.17
N LEU A 328 -13.88 -1.76 42.09
CA LEU A 328 -13.93 -2.42 40.79
C LEU A 328 -13.20 -3.77 40.77
N LEU A 329 -12.06 -3.91 41.47
CA LEU A 329 -11.37 -5.20 41.60
C LEU A 329 -12.21 -6.23 42.33
N VAL A 330 -12.86 -5.85 43.44
CA VAL A 330 -13.79 -6.73 44.16
C VAL A 330 -14.92 -7.18 43.22
N ARG A 331 -15.49 -6.26 42.44
CA ARG A 331 -16.54 -6.57 41.45
C ARG A 331 -16.04 -7.54 40.38
N LEU A 332 -14.87 -7.29 39.82
CA LEU A 332 -14.23 -8.13 38.81
C LEU A 332 -14.02 -9.56 39.33
N HIS A 333 -13.43 -9.74 40.51
CA HIS A 333 -13.20 -11.08 41.06
C HIS A 333 -14.48 -11.78 41.49
N THR A 334 -15.50 -11.02 41.90
CA THR A 334 -16.84 -11.57 42.13
C THR A 334 -17.44 -12.13 40.84
N TRP A 335 -17.29 -11.41 39.72
CA TRP A 335 -17.74 -11.85 38.39
C TRP A 335 -16.97 -13.09 37.91
N GLN A 336 -15.65 -13.14 38.14
CA GLN A 336 -14.80 -14.29 37.79
C GLN A 336 -15.02 -15.52 38.68
N HIS A 337 -15.73 -15.37 39.80
CA HIS A 337 -15.84 -16.38 40.84
C HIS A 337 -14.49 -16.86 41.41
N ASP A 338 -13.46 -15.99 41.39
CA ASP A 338 -12.13 -16.28 41.94
C ASP A 338 -12.10 -15.89 43.43
N THR A 339 -12.36 -16.86 44.29
CA THR A 339 -12.48 -16.64 45.74
C THR A 339 -11.17 -16.21 46.40
N GLU A 340 -10.01 -16.62 45.88
CA GLU A 340 -8.73 -16.26 46.47
C GLU A 340 -8.39 -14.81 46.17
N LYS A 341 -8.52 -14.38 44.91
CA LYS A 341 -8.27 -12.98 44.53
C LYS A 341 -9.32 -12.03 45.10
N LEU A 342 -10.59 -12.45 45.14
CA LEU A 342 -11.67 -11.68 45.78
C LEU A 342 -11.34 -11.38 47.24
N ARG A 343 -10.86 -12.38 47.98
CA ARG A 343 -10.46 -12.22 49.37
C ARG A 343 -9.30 -11.22 49.51
N GLY A 344 -8.27 -11.32 48.67
CA GLY A 344 -7.16 -10.36 48.68
C GLY A 344 -7.60 -8.92 48.37
N ALA A 345 -8.49 -8.74 47.38
CA ALA A 345 -9.04 -7.43 47.04
C ALA A 345 -9.89 -6.83 48.17
N LEU A 346 -10.71 -7.65 48.85
CA LEU A 346 -11.50 -7.22 50.00
C LEU A 346 -10.63 -6.86 51.21
N ASP A 347 -9.54 -7.60 51.46
CA ASP A 347 -8.58 -7.28 52.51
C ASP A 347 -7.98 -5.88 52.26
N HIS A 348 -7.51 -5.61 51.03
CA HIS A 348 -6.97 -4.31 50.67
C HIS A 348 -8.02 -3.19 50.73
N LEU A 349 -9.27 -3.47 50.33
CA LEU A 349 -10.38 -2.52 50.42
C LEU A 349 -10.67 -2.14 51.88
N ALA A 350 -10.69 -3.11 52.79
CA ALA A 350 -10.90 -2.85 54.21
C ALA A 350 -9.77 -2.00 54.82
N GLU A 351 -8.51 -2.31 54.48
CA GLU A 351 -7.34 -1.54 54.93
C GLU A 351 -7.37 -0.10 54.41
N ALA A 352 -7.69 0.11 53.13
CA ALA A 352 -7.82 1.44 52.54
C ALA A 352 -9.01 2.23 53.14
N ALA A 353 -10.14 1.58 53.37
CA ALA A 353 -11.31 2.20 54.00
C ALA A 353 -11.02 2.60 55.46
N GLU A 354 -10.27 1.78 56.21
CA GLU A 354 -9.79 2.11 57.56
C GLU A 354 -8.91 3.37 57.53
N ALA A 355 -7.93 3.42 56.60
CA ALA A 355 -7.04 4.56 56.44
C ALA A 355 -7.79 5.86 56.08
N ALA A 356 -8.83 5.74 55.23
CA ALA A 356 -9.69 6.85 54.84
C ALA A 356 -10.75 7.24 55.90
N GLY A 357 -10.94 6.43 56.95
CA GLY A 357 -11.97 6.64 57.97
C GLY A 357 -13.40 6.36 57.50
N LEU A 358 -13.56 5.57 56.44
CA LEU A 358 -14.86 5.18 55.85
C LEU A 358 -15.42 3.93 56.55
N GLU A 359 -15.92 4.10 57.77
CA GLU A 359 -16.36 2.98 58.63
C GLU A 359 -17.45 2.09 57.99
N ALA A 360 -18.30 2.65 57.13
CA ALA A 360 -19.35 1.87 56.47
C ALA A 360 -18.78 0.87 55.46
N GLU A 361 -17.82 1.29 54.65
CA GLU A 361 -17.18 0.46 53.63
C GLU A 361 -16.23 -0.56 54.25
N GLU A 362 -15.47 -0.17 55.28
CA GLU A 362 -14.65 -1.09 56.07
C GLU A 362 -15.51 -2.20 56.66
N ARG A 363 -16.66 -1.84 57.25
CA ARG A 363 -17.61 -2.79 57.82
C ARG A 363 -18.16 -3.75 56.76
N GLU A 364 -18.54 -3.26 55.58
CA GLU A 364 -19.06 -4.09 54.50
C GLU A 364 -18.01 -5.09 53.98
N ALA A 365 -16.79 -4.62 53.70
CA ALA A 365 -15.70 -5.46 53.24
C ALA A 365 -15.39 -6.57 54.26
N LEU A 366 -15.32 -6.23 55.56
CA LEU A 366 -15.09 -7.18 56.64
C LEU A 366 -16.23 -8.20 56.79
N GLN A 367 -17.49 -7.80 56.58
CA GLN A 367 -18.62 -8.74 56.59
C GLN A 367 -18.47 -9.79 55.49
N GLN A 368 -18.08 -9.40 54.28
CA GLN A 368 -17.84 -10.32 53.18
C GLN A 368 -16.63 -11.24 53.47
N LEU A 369 -15.55 -10.70 54.02
CA LEU A 369 -14.37 -11.47 54.42
C LEU A 369 -14.66 -12.53 55.48
N VAL A 370 -15.50 -12.24 56.47
CA VAL A 370 -15.91 -13.22 57.50
C VAL A 370 -16.69 -14.39 56.89
N ARG A 371 -17.45 -14.15 55.82
CA ARG A 371 -18.17 -15.20 55.10
C ARG A 371 -17.22 -16.07 54.27
N LEU A 372 -16.26 -15.46 53.58
CA LEU A 372 -15.31 -16.14 52.70
C LEU A 372 -14.19 -16.87 53.47
N ALA A 373 -13.73 -16.31 54.58
CA ALA A 373 -12.65 -16.85 55.42
C ALA A 373 -13.09 -16.90 56.89
N PRO A 374 -14.04 -17.79 57.25
CA PRO A 374 -14.55 -17.90 58.61
C PRO A 374 -13.50 -18.36 59.61
N ASP A 375 -12.37 -18.90 59.17
CA ASP A 375 -11.31 -19.41 60.04
C ASP A 375 -10.39 -18.28 60.56
N GLU A 376 -10.48 -17.07 60.01
CA GLU A 376 -9.63 -15.95 60.45
C GLU A 376 -10.32 -15.06 61.50
N PRO A 377 -9.83 -15.06 62.75
CA PRO A 377 -10.46 -14.31 63.84
C PRO A 377 -10.23 -12.78 63.75
N ARG A 378 -9.27 -12.33 62.93
CA ARG A 378 -8.92 -10.91 62.80
C ARG A 378 -10.09 -10.06 62.29
N TYR A 379 -10.80 -10.53 61.25
CA TYR A 379 -11.92 -9.79 60.67
C TYR A 379 -13.10 -9.68 61.62
N ARG A 380 -13.42 -10.76 62.36
CA ARG A 380 -14.52 -10.75 63.34
C ARG A 380 -14.25 -9.80 64.49
N THR A 381 -13.01 -9.77 64.98
CA THR A 381 -12.61 -8.85 66.05
C THR A 381 -12.76 -7.41 65.59
N ARG A 382 -12.23 -7.07 64.41
CA ARG A 382 -12.34 -5.72 63.85
C ARG A 382 -13.78 -5.32 63.56
N LEU A 383 -14.59 -6.23 63.01
CA LEU A 383 -16.01 -6.00 62.76
C LEU A 383 -16.78 -5.72 64.05
N GLN A 384 -16.45 -6.37 65.17
CA GLN A 384 -17.04 -6.09 66.48
C GLN A 384 -16.65 -4.71 67.03
N GLU A 385 -15.41 -4.27 66.79
CA GLU A 385 -14.95 -2.92 67.17
C GLU A 385 -15.72 -1.83 66.41
N LEU A 386 -16.09 -2.07 65.15
CA LEU A 386 -16.87 -1.17 64.30
C LEU A 386 -18.40 -1.26 64.53
N GLY A 387 -18.86 -1.94 65.59
CA GLY A 387 -20.28 -2.03 65.95
C GLY A 387 -21.03 -3.28 65.47
N GLY A 388 -20.32 -4.29 64.94
CA GLY A 388 -20.88 -5.58 64.55
C GLY A 388 -21.46 -5.62 63.13
N ALA A 389 -22.05 -6.77 62.77
CA ALA A 389 -22.73 -6.92 61.48
C ALA A 389 -24.05 -6.12 61.50
N THR A 390 -24.31 -5.35 60.44
CA THR A 390 -25.59 -4.67 60.24
C THR A 390 -26.66 -5.69 59.82
N GLU A 391 -27.79 -5.73 60.52
CA GLU A 391 -28.89 -6.70 60.31
C GLU A 391 -29.70 -6.48 59.01
N GLU A 392 -29.34 -5.53 58.14
CA GLU A 392 -30.15 -5.18 56.97
C GLU A 392 -30.07 -6.17 55.79
N PHE A 393 -29.26 -7.24 55.89
CA PHE A 393 -29.13 -8.23 54.81
C PHE A 393 -29.74 -9.62 55.13
N GLU A 394 -30.70 -9.68 56.06
CA GLU A 394 -31.60 -10.85 56.17
C GLU A 394 -32.81 -10.69 55.22
N ARG A 395 -32.59 -10.57 53.90
CA ARG A 395 -33.59 -10.87 52.85
C ARG A 395 -33.01 -10.81 51.43
N SER A 396 -32.22 -11.81 51.07
CA SER A 396 -32.27 -12.41 49.72
C SER A 396 -31.61 -13.79 49.70
N ASP A 397 -32.10 -14.69 50.55
CA ASP A 397 -31.99 -16.14 50.32
C ASP A 397 -32.90 -16.55 49.14
N SER A 398 -32.57 -16.05 47.93
CA SER A 398 -33.08 -16.57 46.67
C SER A 398 -31.98 -16.62 45.62
N PHE A 399 -30.83 -17.20 45.97
CA PHE A 399 -30.02 -17.91 44.98
C PHE A 399 -30.63 -19.29 44.73
N ALA A 400 -31.81 -19.29 44.12
CA ALA A 400 -32.44 -20.47 43.55
C ALA A 400 -33.10 -20.06 42.23
N GLU A 401 -32.42 -20.41 41.12
CA GLU A 401 -32.98 -20.59 39.77
C GLU A 401 -33.79 -19.42 39.17
N THR A 402 -33.11 -18.42 38.61
CA THR A 402 -33.48 -17.83 37.31
C THR A 402 -32.29 -17.08 36.71
N ALA A 403 -31.87 -17.48 35.53
CA ALA A 403 -30.69 -16.99 34.82
C ALA A 403 -30.93 -15.69 34.01
N GLU A 404 -31.69 -14.71 34.52
CA GLU A 404 -32.03 -13.52 33.72
C GLU A 404 -31.83 -12.14 34.37
N ASP A 405 -31.45 -12.01 35.65
CA ASP A 405 -31.21 -10.68 36.25
C ASP A 405 -29.72 -10.45 36.55
N VAL A 406 -29.03 -9.84 35.58
CA VAL A 406 -27.72 -9.20 35.80
C VAL A 406 -27.97 -7.94 36.62
N PRO A 407 -27.43 -7.79 37.84
CA PRO A 407 -27.68 -6.60 38.65
C PRO A 407 -27.00 -5.40 38.01
N THR A 408 -27.80 -4.41 37.60
CA THR A 408 -27.35 -3.09 37.12
C THR A 408 -26.94 -2.20 38.28
N PHE A 409 -25.96 -1.32 38.04
CA PHE A 409 -25.35 -0.34 38.95
C PHE A 409 -26.26 0.33 40.01
N GLU A 410 -27.55 0.53 39.76
CA GLU A 410 -28.48 1.19 40.69
C GLU A 410 -28.78 0.40 41.98
N SER A 411 -28.63 -0.93 42.00
CA SER A 411 -28.98 -1.73 43.19
C SER A 411 -28.02 -1.55 44.37
N PHE A 412 -26.93 -0.80 44.20
CA PHE A 412 -25.92 -0.51 45.23
C PHE A 412 -25.96 0.93 45.76
N ILE A 413 -26.73 1.84 45.16
CA ILE A 413 -26.80 3.25 45.61
C ILE A 413 -27.92 3.48 46.65
N GLN A 414 -28.82 2.52 46.86
CA GLN A 414 -29.97 2.73 47.75
C GLN A 414 -29.68 2.35 49.20
N MET A 415 -28.68 2.98 49.83
CA MET A 415 -28.46 2.91 51.29
C MET A 415 -27.65 4.10 51.82
N ASN A 416 -27.94 5.34 51.40
CA ASN A 416 -27.81 6.51 52.27
C ASN A 416 -28.49 7.76 51.66
N ASP A 417 -29.75 8.01 52.04
CA ASP A 417 -30.27 9.38 52.22
C ASP A 417 -31.64 9.32 52.92
N GLU A 418 -31.60 9.17 54.25
CA GLU A 418 -32.72 9.55 55.11
C GLU A 418 -32.27 10.64 56.09
N ALA A 419 -32.49 11.89 55.69
CA ALA A 419 -32.76 13.00 56.61
C ALA A 419 -34.09 13.65 56.21
N PRO A 420 -34.89 14.15 57.18
CA PRO A 420 -36.34 14.19 57.03
C PRO A 420 -36.81 15.35 56.16
N ALA A 421 -37.72 15.05 55.24
CA ALA A 421 -38.49 16.04 54.52
C ALA A 421 -39.49 16.74 55.46
N THR A 422 -39.28 18.02 55.73
CA THR A 422 -40.36 18.97 55.99
C THR A 422 -40.30 20.07 54.95
N ALA A 423 -41.26 20.08 54.03
CA ALA A 423 -41.44 21.13 53.04
C ALA A 423 -42.03 22.41 53.66
N PRO A 424 -41.58 23.61 53.27
CA PRO A 424 -42.41 24.80 53.21
C PRO A 424 -42.87 25.08 51.76
N PRO A 425 -43.94 25.86 51.57
CA PRO A 425 -44.72 25.86 50.34
C PRO A 425 -44.10 26.72 49.23
N ALA A 426 -44.53 26.39 48.01
CA ALA A 426 -44.29 27.14 46.79
C ALA A 426 -44.84 28.57 46.88
N ASP A 427 -43.98 29.55 46.61
CA ASP A 427 -44.29 30.79 45.89
C ASP A 427 -42.97 31.56 45.70
N GLU A 428 -42.48 31.62 44.45
CA GLU A 428 -42.07 32.85 43.76
C GLU A 428 -41.30 32.48 42.48
N ALA A 429 -41.92 32.83 41.36
CA ALA A 429 -41.34 32.77 40.04
C ALA A 429 -40.17 33.75 39.92
N ALA A 430 -39.04 33.28 39.38
CA ALA A 430 -38.06 34.13 38.74
C ALA A 430 -37.45 33.38 37.56
N GLN A 431 -38.04 33.59 36.38
CA GLN A 431 -37.38 33.51 35.10
C GLN A 431 -36.15 34.43 35.12
N PHE A 432 -34.99 33.96 34.67
CA PHE A 432 -33.91 34.77 34.06
C PHE A 432 -32.70 33.86 33.81
N GLU A 433 -31.91 33.96 32.75
CA GLU A 433 -32.03 34.51 31.40
C GLU A 433 -30.78 33.96 30.69
N TRP A 434 -30.96 33.46 29.48
CA TRP A 434 -29.86 33.13 28.58
C TRP A 434 -29.21 34.43 28.12
N ASN A 435 -27.98 34.71 28.53
CA ASN A 435 -27.18 35.76 27.89
C ASN A 435 -26.65 35.26 26.55
N SER A 436 -27.48 35.52 25.54
CA SER A 436 -27.06 35.81 24.17
C SER A 436 -26.78 37.32 24.04
N VAL A 437 -26.25 37.71 22.86
CA VAL A 437 -25.91 39.07 22.34
C VAL A 437 -24.40 39.30 22.30
N ALA A 438 -23.77 39.73 21.20
CA ALA A 438 -24.05 39.97 19.77
C ALA A 438 -22.68 40.44 19.19
N ASP A 439 -22.35 40.44 17.90
CA ASP A 439 -23.07 40.95 16.74
C ASP A 439 -22.43 40.35 15.48
N ALA A 440 -23.27 39.97 14.52
CA ALA A 440 -22.89 39.88 13.11
C ALA A 440 -23.04 41.26 12.46
N PRO A 441 -22.38 41.49 11.31
CA PRO A 441 -23.21 41.92 10.20
C PRO A 441 -22.94 41.16 8.89
N ALA A 442 -24.05 40.74 8.31
CA ALA A 442 -24.40 40.74 6.88
C ALA A 442 -23.53 39.95 5.88
N ALA A 443 -24.08 38.80 5.49
CA ALA A 443 -24.24 38.30 4.12
C ALA A 443 -23.05 38.42 3.13
N ALA A 444 -22.41 37.27 2.86
CA ALA A 444 -21.72 37.00 1.60
C ALA A 444 -21.83 35.51 1.21
N ASP A 445 -22.13 35.31 -0.08
CA ASP A 445 -22.18 34.11 -0.93
C ASP A 445 -21.69 32.73 -0.43
N PRO A 446 -22.41 31.61 -0.73
CA PRO A 446 -21.95 30.23 -0.51
C PRO A 446 -21.01 29.73 -1.63
N SER A 447 -20.07 30.55 -2.08
CA SER A 447 -19.03 30.14 -3.04
C SER A 447 -17.68 30.77 -2.67
N ALA A 448 -17.06 30.27 -1.60
CA ALA A 448 -15.67 30.56 -1.28
C ALA A 448 -14.85 29.28 -1.47
N SER A 449 -14.03 29.30 -2.51
CA SER A 449 -13.09 28.27 -2.94
C SER A 449 -11.94 28.15 -1.93
N PHE A 450 -11.46 26.92 -1.75
CA PHE A 450 -10.40 26.47 -0.84
C PHE A 450 -8.98 26.96 -1.23
N ALA A 451 -8.83 28.19 -1.73
CA ALA A 451 -7.61 28.70 -2.34
C ALA A 451 -6.79 29.69 -1.49
N ASP A 452 -7.22 30.02 -0.26
CA ASP A 452 -6.59 31.09 0.55
C ASP A 452 -5.63 30.59 1.66
N LEU A 453 -5.05 29.39 1.54
CA LEU A 453 -4.10 28.85 2.53
C LEU A 453 -2.63 28.81 2.06
N ASN A 454 -2.26 29.54 1.01
CA ASN A 454 -0.90 29.47 0.46
C ASN A 454 -0.12 30.80 0.40
N ASP A 455 -0.39 31.76 1.29
CA ASP A 455 0.41 32.98 1.37
C ASP A 455 0.68 33.37 2.84
N ASP A 456 1.81 32.93 3.40
CA ASP A 456 2.63 33.75 4.32
C ASP A 456 3.94 33.05 4.71
N TRP A 457 4.98 33.09 3.86
CA TRP A 457 6.38 33.03 4.32
C TRP A 457 7.31 33.82 3.37
N GLY A 458 7.58 35.08 3.72
CA GLY A 458 8.93 35.67 3.74
C GLY A 458 9.65 35.99 2.42
N GLU A 459 9.65 37.28 2.07
CA GLU A 459 10.27 37.96 0.93
C GLU A 459 11.81 37.83 0.76
N GLY A 460 12.27 37.92 -0.51
CA GLY A 460 13.57 38.54 -0.82
C GLY A 460 14.22 38.21 -2.18
N ALA A 461 13.76 38.80 -3.30
CA ALA A 461 14.60 39.43 -4.36
C ALA A 461 13.84 39.75 -5.67
N THR A 462 13.50 41.03 -5.82
CA THR A 462 13.45 41.88 -7.04
C THR A 462 13.10 41.32 -8.44
N ASN A 463 11.96 41.83 -8.95
CA ASN A 463 11.60 42.24 -10.33
C ASN A 463 12.40 41.71 -11.53
N GLU A 464 11.72 40.99 -12.43
CA GLU A 464 11.75 41.26 -13.87
C GLU A 464 10.47 40.73 -14.57
N GLU A 465 10.21 41.29 -15.74
CA GLU A 465 8.90 41.48 -16.38
C GLU A 465 8.14 40.22 -16.82
N SER A 466 6.82 40.35 -16.75
CA SER A 466 5.79 39.48 -17.33
C SER A 466 6.01 39.17 -18.83
N THR A 467 6.14 37.89 -19.17
CA THR A 467 5.87 37.33 -20.51
C THR A 467 5.08 36.02 -20.38
N PRO A 468 4.20 35.69 -21.36
CA PRO A 468 3.31 34.54 -21.27
C PRO A 468 4.11 33.25 -21.48
N VAL A 469 4.11 32.36 -20.48
CA VAL A 469 4.85 31.10 -20.55
C VAL A 469 4.16 30.15 -21.54
N GLY A 470 4.86 29.90 -22.63
CA GLY A 470 4.51 28.91 -23.64
C GLY A 470 4.73 27.48 -23.12
N TYR A 471 3.86 26.61 -23.63
CA TYR A 471 3.90 25.16 -23.53
C TYR A 471 5.31 24.58 -23.66
N GLN A 472 5.73 23.78 -22.68
CA GLN A 472 6.81 22.82 -22.84
C GLN A 472 6.19 21.43 -22.99
N GLU A 473 6.34 20.84 -24.18
CA GLU A 473 6.28 19.38 -24.35
C GLU A 473 7.35 18.78 -23.43
N PHE A 474 6.92 17.92 -22.49
CA PHE A 474 7.80 17.35 -21.47
C PHE A 474 8.37 16.02 -21.95
N ASP A 475 9.70 15.91 -21.95
CA ASP A 475 10.45 14.78 -22.49
C ASP A 475 10.40 13.57 -21.54
N PHE A 476 9.74 12.49 -21.97
CA PHE A 476 9.61 11.24 -21.23
C PHE A 476 10.94 10.48 -21.06
N ASN A 477 12.01 10.85 -21.77
CA ASN A 477 13.31 10.16 -21.67
C ASN A 477 14.11 10.46 -20.38
N GLN A 478 13.75 11.49 -19.61
CA GLN A 478 14.50 11.82 -18.38
C GLN A 478 14.24 10.87 -17.20
N ALA A 479 13.15 10.09 -17.23
CA ALA A 479 12.80 9.14 -16.16
C ALA A 479 13.52 7.78 -16.26
N ALA A 480 14.34 7.56 -17.29
CA ALA A 480 15.09 6.31 -17.49
C ALA A 480 16.44 6.26 -16.73
N GLY A 481 16.79 7.32 -16.01
CA GLY A 481 18.19 7.62 -15.66
C GLY A 481 18.58 7.56 -14.19
N HIS A 482 17.87 6.88 -13.29
CA HIS A 482 18.37 6.67 -11.91
C HIS A 482 17.90 5.32 -11.34
N ALA A 483 18.79 4.33 -11.37
CA ALA A 483 18.66 3.11 -10.58
C ALA A 483 20.04 2.80 -9.98
N GLU A 484 20.29 3.33 -8.78
CA GLU A 484 21.35 2.81 -7.91
C GLU A 484 20.87 1.50 -7.31
N ALA A 485 21.73 0.48 -7.38
CA ALA A 485 21.46 -0.84 -6.86
C ALA A 485 21.43 -0.82 -5.32
N VAL A 486 20.23 -1.03 -4.75
CA VAL A 486 20.07 -1.40 -3.34
C VAL A 486 19.66 -2.86 -3.30
N GLU A 487 20.54 -3.71 -2.79
CA GLU A 487 20.21 -5.09 -2.44
C GLU A 487 19.28 -5.05 -1.23
N SER A 488 18.01 -5.46 -1.39
CA SER A 488 17.07 -5.65 -0.29
C SER A 488 16.61 -7.11 -0.24
N GLU A 489 16.76 -7.72 0.93
CA GLU A 489 16.42 -9.10 1.25
C GLU A 489 14.93 -9.39 1.03
N SER A 490 14.68 -10.55 0.40
CA SER A 490 13.37 -11.05 -0.03
C SER A 490 12.50 -11.51 1.16
N ALA A 491 11.36 -10.86 1.38
CA ALA A 491 10.24 -11.40 2.15
C ALA A 491 9.25 -12.13 1.23
N ALA A 492 8.80 -13.31 1.67
CA ALA A 492 8.22 -14.37 0.87
C ALA A 492 6.81 -14.09 0.32
N ALA A 493 6.65 -14.20 -1.00
CA ALA A 493 5.38 -14.42 -1.70
C ALA A 493 4.96 -15.91 -1.62
N PRO A 494 3.65 -16.24 -1.71
CA PRO A 494 3.16 -17.61 -1.60
C PRO A 494 3.74 -18.52 -2.70
N PRO A 495 3.94 -19.83 -2.44
CA PRO A 495 4.68 -20.70 -3.34
C PRO A 495 3.90 -20.88 -4.65
N ALA A 496 4.46 -20.33 -5.72
CA ALA A 496 4.12 -20.69 -7.10
C ALA A 496 4.23 -22.21 -7.29
N PRO A 497 3.44 -22.82 -8.20
CA PRO A 497 3.49 -24.25 -8.46
C PRO A 497 4.94 -24.68 -8.72
N VAL A 498 5.42 -25.66 -7.94
CA VAL A 498 6.80 -26.15 -8.01
C VAL A 498 7.03 -26.80 -9.37
N VAL A 499 7.52 -26.01 -10.34
CA VAL A 499 8.03 -26.51 -11.61
C VAL A 499 9.21 -27.42 -11.29
N THR A 500 9.12 -28.69 -11.66
CA THR A 500 10.19 -29.65 -11.36
C THR A 500 11.47 -29.27 -12.13
N ALA A 501 12.64 -29.66 -11.62
CA ALA A 501 13.91 -29.39 -12.31
C ALA A 501 13.91 -29.90 -13.77
N GLU A 502 13.26 -31.04 -14.01
CA GLU A 502 13.07 -31.61 -15.36
C GLU A 502 12.19 -30.74 -16.26
N GLN A 503 11.11 -30.15 -15.73
CA GLN A 503 10.26 -29.22 -16.49
C GLN A 503 10.99 -27.91 -16.80
N ARG A 504 11.80 -27.42 -15.85
CA ARG A 504 12.60 -26.21 -16.01
C ARG A 504 13.71 -26.41 -17.05
N GLU A 505 14.32 -27.59 -17.09
CA GLU A 505 15.33 -27.97 -18.09
C GLU A 505 14.71 -28.21 -19.48
N ALA A 506 13.49 -28.76 -19.55
CA ALA A 506 12.72 -28.88 -20.79
C ALA A 506 12.34 -27.52 -21.37
N MET A 507 11.89 -26.58 -20.54
CA MET A 507 11.60 -25.20 -20.94
C MET A 507 12.87 -24.49 -21.43
N LEU A 508 13.98 -24.59 -20.70
CA LEU A 508 15.25 -24.02 -21.14
C LEU A 508 15.73 -24.62 -22.47
N SER A 509 15.58 -25.93 -22.64
CA SER A 509 15.94 -26.61 -23.90
C SER A 509 15.10 -26.11 -25.06
N GLN A 510 13.79 -25.92 -24.84
CA GLN A 510 12.88 -25.37 -25.84
C GLN A 510 13.21 -23.91 -26.20
N GLU A 511 13.59 -23.08 -25.23
CA GLU A 511 13.99 -21.69 -25.52
C GLU A 511 15.37 -21.63 -26.21
N LEU A 512 16.28 -22.55 -25.88
CA LEU A 512 17.58 -22.67 -26.55
C LEU A 512 17.49 -23.16 -28.00
N GLU A 513 16.43 -23.88 -28.38
CA GLU A 513 16.13 -24.14 -29.80
C GLU A 513 15.90 -22.83 -30.57
N GLY A 514 15.34 -21.81 -29.91
CA GLY A 514 15.22 -20.46 -30.48
C GLY A 514 16.58 -19.80 -30.70
N VAL A 515 17.52 -19.97 -29.76
CA VAL A 515 18.91 -19.49 -29.91
C VAL A 515 19.62 -20.21 -31.05
N ASP A 516 19.47 -21.54 -31.12
CA ASP A 516 20.06 -22.34 -32.20
C ASP A 516 19.51 -21.88 -33.56
N PHE A 517 18.21 -21.56 -33.65
CA PHE A 517 17.62 -20.95 -34.83
C PHE A 517 18.26 -19.58 -35.16
N TYR A 518 18.48 -18.70 -34.18
CA TYR A 518 19.14 -17.40 -34.44
C TYR A 518 20.57 -17.55 -34.95
N LEU A 519 21.32 -18.52 -34.40
CA LEU A 519 22.67 -18.83 -34.87
C LEU A 519 22.67 -19.36 -36.30
N GLU A 520 21.74 -20.26 -36.65
CA GLU A 520 21.60 -20.80 -38.00
C GLU A 520 21.24 -19.71 -39.03
N GLN A 521 20.46 -18.71 -38.62
CA GLN A 521 20.06 -17.59 -39.48
C GLN A 521 21.08 -16.43 -39.49
N GLY A 522 22.20 -16.55 -38.78
CA GLY A 522 23.29 -15.57 -38.78
C GLY A 522 23.04 -14.33 -37.90
N TYR A 523 22.09 -14.38 -36.97
CA TYR A 523 21.80 -13.28 -36.03
C TYR A 523 22.57 -13.45 -34.73
N SER A 524 23.89 -13.32 -34.79
CA SER A 524 24.78 -13.48 -33.63
C SER A 524 24.47 -12.50 -32.50
N ASP A 525 24.04 -11.28 -32.82
CA ASP A 525 23.64 -10.25 -31.86
C ASP A 525 22.34 -10.61 -31.13
N ILE A 526 21.33 -11.13 -31.83
CA ILE A 526 20.06 -11.57 -31.21
C ILE A 526 20.26 -12.86 -30.43
N ALA A 527 21.09 -13.79 -30.95
CA ALA A 527 21.48 -15.00 -30.24
C ALA A 527 22.23 -14.67 -28.94
N LEU A 528 23.06 -13.64 -28.93
CA LEU A 528 23.76 -13.17 -27.73
C LEU A 528 22.79 -12.57 -26.71
N ASP A 529 21.93 -11.64 -27.14
CA ASP A 529 20.90 -11.01 -26.29
C ASP A 529 19.99 -12.07 -25.66
N THR A 530 19.56 -13.06 -26.45
CA THR A 530 18.70 -14.16 -25.96
C THR A 530 19.44 -15.12 -25.03
N LEU A 531 20.73 -15.37 -25.23
CA LEU A 531 21.54 -16.14 -24.29
C LEU A 531 21.74 -15.39 -22.96
N GLU A 532 21.98 -14.08 -23.00
CA GLU A 532 22.06 -13.26 -21.79
C GLU A 532 20.74 -13.21 -21.04
N MET A 533 19.62 -13.15 -21.78
CA MET A 533 18.27 -13.22 -21.22
C MET A 533 18.02 -14.57 -20.53
N LEU A 534 18.35 -15.69 -21.18
CA LEU A 534 18.18 -17.03 -20.62
C LEU A 534 19.09 -17.26 -19.41
N GLU A 535 20.30 -16.69 -19.40
CA GLU A 535 21.20 -16.78 -18.24
C GLU A 535 20.64 -16.02 -17.03
N LYS A 536 19.99 -14.87 -17.24
CA LYS A 536 19.32 -14.15 -16.14
C LYS A 536 18.13 -14.95 -15.56
N GLN A 537 17.39 -15.65 -16.41
CA GLN A 537 16.16 -16.37 -16.01
C GLN A 537 16.43 -17.74 -15.39
N PHE A 538 17.46 -18.45 -15.87
CA PHE A 538 17.79 -19.82 -15.46
C PHE A 538 19.10 -19.93 -14.66
N GLY A 539 19.85 -18.83 -14.53
CA GLY A 539 21.19 -18.82 -13.95
C GLY A 539 22.23 -19.39 -14.91
N ARG A 540 23.46 -19.58 -14.42
CA ARG A 540 24.53 -20.23 -15.19
C ARG A 540 24.16 -21.67 -15.49
N HIS A 541 24.11 -22.01 -16.77
CA HIS A 541 23.70 -23.33 -17.24
C HIS A 541 24.58 -23.81 -18.39
N ALA A 542 25.02 -25.08 -18.34
CA ALA A 542 25.96 -25.65 -19.30
C ALA A 542 25.46 -25.59 -20.76
N LEU A 543 24.14 -25.68 -20.97
CA LEU A 543 23.54 -25.58 -22.30
C LEU A 543 23.61 -24.16 -22.89
N ILE A 544 23.53 -23.12 -22.05
CA ILE A 544 23.68 -21.70 -22.44
C ILE A 544 25.14 -21.44 -22.79
N ASP A 545 26.06 -21.89 -21.95
CA ASP A 545 27.51 -21.76 -22.18
C ASP A 545 27.95 -22.43 -23.49
N ALA A 546 27.38 -23.60 -23.82
CA ALA A 546 27.66 -24.30 -25.07
C ALA A 546 27.24 -23.50 -26.31
N ARG A 547 26.11 -22.80 -26.28
CA ARG A 547 25.67 -21.93 -27.40
C ARG A 547 26.49 -20.65 -27.47
N ARG A 548 26.89 -20.09 -26.32
CA ARG A 548 27.79 -18.93 -26.28
C ARG A 548 29.16 -19.26 -26.87
N GLN A 549 29.68 -20.46 -26.61
CA GLN A 549 30.90 -20.98 -27.26
C GLN A 549 30.72 -21.12 -28.78
N ARG A 550 29.63 -21.72 -29.26
CA ARG A 550 29.32 -21.76 -30.71
C ARG A 550 29.27 -20.38 -31.36
N LEU A 551 28.71 -19.40 -30.66
CA LEU A 551 28.62 -18.02 -31.13
C LEU A 551 30.03 -17.42 -31.29
N THR A 552 30.92 -17.61 -30.31
CA THR A 552 32.33 -17.19 -30.39
C THR A 552 33.14 -17.94 -31.46
N GLU A 553 32.87 -19.23 -31.67
CA GLU A 553 33.51 -20.04 -32.71
C GLU A 553 33.05 -19.60 -34.11
N SER A 554 31.77 -19.30 -34.28
CA SER A 554 31.22 -18.79 -35.54
C SER A 554 31.76 -17.39 -35.88
N ALA A 555 31.96 -16.53 -34.88
CA ALA A 555 32.59 -15.22 -35.04
C ALA A 555 34.07 -15.32 -35.44
N ASN A 556 34.82 -16.28 -34.86
CA ASN A 556 36.23 -16.52 -35.22
C ASN A 556 36.39 -17.18 -36.59
N ALA A 557 35.44 -17.99 -37.04
CA ALA A 557 35.45 -18.62 -38.37
C ALA A 557 35.13 -17.63 -39.51
N ALA A 558 34.51 -16.48 -39.21
CA ALA A 558 34.15 -15.45 -40.19
C ALA A 558 35.25 -14.38 -40.40
N ALA A 559 36.34 -14.40 -39.65
CA ALA A 559 37.50 -13.54 -39.87
C ALA A 559 38.37 -14.12 -41.01
N PRO A 560 38.62 -13.39 -42.12
CA PRO A 560 39.49 -13.90 -43.18
C PRO A 560 40.93 -14.01 -42.67
N GLU A 561 41.55 -15.17 -42.88
CA GLU A 561 42.98 -15.43 -42.67
C GLU A 561 43.81 -14.31 -43.30
N ALA A 562 44.37 -13.43 -42.46
CA ALA A 562 45.43 -12.52 -42.88
C ALA A 562 46.67 -13.35 -43.19
N ALA A 563 47.10 -13.32 -44.45
CA ALA A 563 48.34 -13.93 -44.93
C ALA A 563 49.56 -13.46 -44.11
N PRO A 564 50.58 -14.31 -43.93
CA PRO A 564 51.76 -13.94 -43.15
C PRO A 564 52.76 -13.13 -43.98
N ASP A 565 53.45 -12.24 -43.26
CA ASP A 565 54.71 -11.55 -43.58
C ASP A 565 54.72 -10.46 -44.68
N SER A 566 54.90 -9.21 -44.23
CA SER A 566 56.06 -8.41 -44.65
C SER A 566 56.33 -7.21 -43.73
N THR A 567 57.54 -7.24 -43.17
CA THR A 567 58.43 -6.09 -42.88
C THR A 567 58.03 -5.08 -41.80
N ALA A 568 58.74 -5.20 -40.68
CA ALA A 568 59.05 -4.13 -39.75
C ALA A 568 59.58 -2.88 -40.49
N PHE A 569 58.97 -1.74 -40.20
CA PHE A 569 59.53 -0.42 -40.48
C PHE A 569 59.71 0.30 -39.15
N GLU A 570 60.98 0.46 -38.76
CA GLU A 570 61.45 1.25 -37.64
C GLU A 570 61.08 2.73 -37.87
N PHE A 571 60.47 3.37 -36.87
CA PHE A 571 60.37 4.83 -36.82
C PHE A 571 61.50 5.39 -35.97
N HIS A 572 62.45 6.04 -36.65
CA HIS A 572 63.38 6.99 -36.08
C HIS A 572 62.98 8.42 -36.46
N ASP A 573 63.50 9.36 -35.69
CA ASP A 573 63.46 10.82 -35.78
C ASP A 573 62.22 11.55 -35.22
N ALA A 574 62.30 12.24 -34.08
CA ALA A 574 63.22 13.31 -33.63
C ALA A 574 62.70 14.73 -33.94
N ALA A 575 62.63 15.47 -32.84
CA ALA A 575 62.34 16.89 -32.65
C ALA A 575 62.76 17.85 -33.78
N GLY A 576 61.92 18.88 -33.98
CA GLY A 576 62.25 20.05 -34.78
C GLY A 576 61.31 21.22 -34.51
N SER A 577 61.59 21.96 -33.45
CA SER A 577 61.02 23.29 -33.14
C SER A 577 61.38 24.32 -34.22
N ALA A 578 60.43 25.13 -34.69
CA ALA A 578 60.68 26.52 -35.05
C ALA A 578 59.37 27.32 -35.08
N ALA A 579 59.35 28.40 -34.31
CA ALA A 579 58.32 29.42 -34.27
C ALA A 579 58.36 30.34 -35.50
N ALA A 580 57.19 30.79 -35.95
CA ALA A 580 56.91 32.13 -36.44
C ALA A 580 55.40 32.38 -36.36
#